data_AF-A0A6A2WJE5-F1
#
_entry.id   AF-A0A6A2WJE5-F1
#
_cell.length_a   1.000
_cell.length_b   1.000
_cell.length_c   1.000
_cell.angle_alpha   90.00
_cell.angle_beta   90.00
_cell.angle_gamma   90.00
#
_symmetry.space_group_name_H-M   'P 1'
#
loop_
_entity.id
_entity.type
_entity.pdbx_description
1 polymer ?
#
loop_
_entity_poly.entity_id
_entity_poly.type
_entity_poly.pdbx_seq_one_letter_code
_entity_poly.pdbx_strand_id
1 'polypeptide(L)'
;MGIYSTVMETATEVTGLSPTAFFTILAMTVAVYNIVSGMFLGPEDFRQKPEKEPIQIYDVSSSKMFYGRGGACSMFTGKDASRALAMLSFKPEDLTGNLEGLSAEELGVLEDWESKFIEKYPVVGRVVTSTNSSENGDNVQIQSNDRNEQIE
;
A
#
# COMPACT_ATOMS: atom_id res chain seq x y z
N MET A 1 -9.23 52.20 -7.22
CA MET A 1 -9.77 51.68 -5.95
C MET A 1 -10.24 50.27 -6.23
N GLY A 2 -9.65 49.29 -5.54
CA GLY A 2 -9.63 47.89 -5.98
C GLY A 2 -10.91 47.11 -5.71
N ILE A 3 -11.06 45.99 -6.41
CA ILE A 3 -12.13 44.99 -6.30
C ILE A 3 -12.50 44.58 -4.86
N TYR A 4 -11.59 44.79 -3.90
CA TYR A 4 -11.82 44.55 -2.48
C TYR A 4 -12.99 45.34 -1.92
N SER A 5 -13.18 46.61 -2.28
CA SER A 5 -14.29 47.40 -1.72
C SER A 5 -15.65 46.86 -2.16
N THR A 6 -15.75 46.45 -3.43
CA THR A 6 -16.98 45.89 -4.00
C THR A 6 -17.34 44.56 -3.36
N VAL A 7 -16.37 43.69 -3.12
CA VAL A 7 -16.61 42.40 -2.46
C VAL A 7 -16.94 42.57 -0.97
N MET A 8 -16.37 43.60 -0.31
CA MET A 8 -16.65 43.89 1.10
C MET A 8 -18.08 44.42 1.28
N GLU A 9 -18.59 45.21 0.34
CA GLU A 9 -19.95 45.74 0.33
C GLU A 9 -21.00 44.63 0.14
N THR A 10 -20.76 43.70 -0.80
CA THR A 10 -21.67 42.57 -1.07
C THR A 10 -21.68 41.53 0.05
N ALA A 11 -20.54 41.29 0.70
CA ALA A 11 -20.45 40.35 1.82
C ALA A 11 -21.27 40.80 3.04
N THR A 12 -21.28 42.11 3.33
CA THR A 12 -22.13 42.70 4.37
C THR A 12 -23.62 42.62 4.05
N GLU A 13 -24.00 42.71 2.77
CA GLU A 13 -25.40 42.66 2.34
C GLU A 13 -25.99 41.25 2.40
N VAL A 14 -25.19 40.21 2.08
CA VAL A 14 -25.66 38.81 2.02
C VAL A 14 -25.70 38.13 3.39
N THR A 15 -24.84 38.52 4.33
CA THR A 15 -24.71 37.83 5.63
C THR A 15 -24.94 38.72 6.84
N GLY A 16 -24.99 40.04 6.68
CA GLY A 16 -25.06 41.00 7.79
C GLY A 16 -23.82 41.04 8.69
N LEU A 17 -22.79 40.25 8.36
CA LEU A 17 -21.57 40.13 9.15
C LEU A 17 -20.51 41.10 8.63
N SER A 18 -19.73 41.68 9.54
CA SER A 18 -18.57 42.49 9.19
C SER A 18 -17.61 41.68 8.31
N PRO A 19 -16.93 42.30 7.32
CA PRO A 19 -16.02 41.56 6.45
C PRO A 19 -14.92 40.82 7.23
N THR A 20 -14.50 41.35 8.38
CA THR A 20 -13.54 40.68 9.27
C THR A 20 -14.12 39.39 9.84
N ALA A 21 -15.40 39.37 10.20
CA ALA A 21 -16.07 38.20 10.75
C ALA A 21 -16.18 37.07 9.72
N PHE A 22 -16.43 37.41 8.45
CA PHE A 22 -16.45 36.43 7.36
C PHE A 22 -15.10 35.72 7.21
N PHE A 23 -13.99 36.47 7.17
CA PHE A 23 -12.65 35.87 7.11
C PHE A 23 -12.30 35.09 8.36
N THR A 24 -12.75 35.52 9.55
CA THR A 24 -12.54 34.74 10.78
C THR A 24 -13.34 33.44 10.77
N ILE A 25 -14.57 33.45 10.27
CA ILE A 25 -15.41 32.24 10.20
C ILE A 25 -14.83 31.28 9.16
N LEU A 26 -14.39 31.78 8.00
CA LEU A 26 -13.70 30.99 6.98
C LEU A 26 -12.40 30.39 7.55
N ALA A 27 -11.58 31.20 8.22
CA ALA A 27 -10.34 30.74 8.85
C ALA A 27 -10.61 29.72 9.96
N MET A 28 -11.66 29.91 10.77
CA MET A 28 -12.06 28.95 11.80
C MET A 28 -12.62 27.67 11.19
N THR A 29 -13.38 27.75 10.09
CA THR A 29 -13.91 26.57 9.37
C THR A 29 -12.76 25.76 8.79
N VAL A 30 -11.78 26.42 8.18
CA VAL A 30 -10.58 25.78 7.66
C VAL A 30 -9.74 25.20 8.80
N ALA A 31 -9.60 25.89 9.93
CA ALA A 31 -8.86 25.38 11.09
C ALA A 31 -9.53 24.13 11.70
N VAL A 32 -10.85 24.16 11.89
CA VAL A 32 -11.62 23.01 12.39
C VAL A 32 -11.57 21.86 11.39
N TYR A 33 -11.68 22.14 10.09
CA TYR A 33 -11.51 21.13 9.05
C TYR A 33 -10.13 20.49 9.10
N ASN A 34 -9.04 21.27 9.24
CA ASN A 34 -7.70 20.72 9.36
C ASN A 34 -7.50 19.89 10.65
N ILE A 35 -8.10 20.30 11.77
CA ILE A 35 -7.99 19.59 13.06
C ILE A 35 -8.80 18.28 13.05
N VAL A 36 -10.04 18.31 12.55
CA VAL A 36 -10.91 17.13 12.51
C VAL A 36 -10.47 16.18 11.40
N SER A 37 -10.14 16.70 10.22
CA SER A 37 -9.58 15.89 9.14
C SER A 37 -8.20 15.36 9.51
N GLY A 38 -7.35 16.09 10.24
CA GLY A 38 -6.05 15.57 10.72
C GLY A 38 -6.14 14.47 11.79
N MET A 39 -7.32 14.27 12.39
CA MET A 39 -7.58 13.17 13.31
C MET A 39 -8.13 11.91 12.59
N PHE A 40 -8.65 12.06 11.37
CA PHE A 40 -9.24 10.99 10.56
C PHE A 40 -8.40 10.62 9.33
N LEU A 41 -7.65 11.58 8.78
CA LEU A 41 -6.53 11.40 7.87
C LEU A 41 -5.30 11.71 8.71
N GLY A 42 -4.65 10.65 9.21
CA GLY A 42 -3.29 10.78 9.71
C GLY A 42 -2.43 11.48 8.66
N PRO A 43 -1.32 12.15 9.05
CA PRO A 43 -0.39 12.68 8.07
C PRO A 43 -0.09 11.53 7.13
N GLU A 44 -0.51 11.68 5.88
CA GLU A 44 -0.07 10.86 4.76
C GLU A 44 1.37 10.47 5.07
N ASP A 45 1.60 9.16 5.23
CA ASP A 45 2.93 8.59 5.35
C ASP A 45 3.67 8.81 4.02
N PHE A 46 3.88 10.07 3.66
CA PHE A 46 4.97 10.56 2.84
C PHE A 46 6.31 10.36 3.56
N ARG A 47 6.42 9.39 4.47
CA ARG A 47 7.65 8.61 4.54
C ARG A 47 7.83 8.09 3.12
N GLN A 48 8.74 8.71 2.39
CA GLN A 48 9.35 8.06 1.25
C GLN A 48 9.79 6.68 1.73
N LYS A 49 8.96 5.66 1.50
CA LYS A 49 9.33 4.27 1.72
C LYS A 49 10.52 4.08 0.79
N PRO A 50 11.69 3.71 1.32
CA PRO A 50 12.89 3.58 0.51
C PRO A 50 12.56 2.68 -0.68
N GLU A 51 13.11 3.07 -1.82
CA GLU A 51 12.97 2.43 -3.13
C GLU A 51 12.85 0.90 -3.01
N LYS A 52 11.62 0.41 -3.20
CA LYS A 52 11.22 -0.98 -3.35
C LYS A 52 11.92 -1.94 -2.37
N GLU A 53 11.48 -1.94 -1.11
CA GLU A 53 11.85 -2.98 -0.14
C GLU A 53 11.71 -4.39 -0.76
N PRO A 54 12.67 -5.30 -0.52
CA PRO A 54 12.66 -6.63 -1.10
C PRO A 54 11.45 -7.42 -0.58
N ILE A 55 10.77 -8.13 -1.49
CA ILE A 55 9.57 -8.93 -1.19
C ILE A 55 9.84 -9.88 -0.02
N GLN A 56 9.03 -9.80 1.03
CA GLN A 56 9.19 -10.62 2.23
C GLN A 56 8.42 -11.94 2.12
N ILE A 57 9.01 -13.03 2.59
CA ILE A 57 8.41 -14.37 2.60
C ILE A 57 7.91 -14.67 4.00
N TYR A 58 6.61 -14.92 4.14
CA TYR A 58 5.95 -15.21 5.42
C TYR A 58 5.59 -16.70 5.53
N ASP A 59 5.82 -17.30 6.70
CA ASP A 59 5.35 -18.66 6.97
C ASP A 59 3.91 -18.64 7.50
N VAL A 60 2.99 -19.03 6.62
CA VAL A 60 1.55 -19.10 6.89
C VAL A 60 1.09 -20.48 7.39
N SER A 61 2.01 -21.38 7.77
CA SER A 61 1.70 -22.75 8.23
C SER A 61 0.77 -22.78 9.45
N SER A 62 0.83 -21.76 10.32
CA SER A 62 -0.08 -21.60 11.46
C SER A 62 -1.55 -21.44 11.04
N SER A 63 -1.80 -20.95 9.82
CA SER A 63 -3.13 -20.72 9.24
C SER A 63 -3.45 -21.71 8.12
N LYS A 64 -3.10 -22.99 8.31
CA LYS A 64 -3.32 -24.08 7.36
C LYS A 64 -4.79 -24.25 6.90
N MET A 65 -5.77 -23.82 7.69
CA MET A 65 -7.19 -23.84 7.27
C MET A 65 -7.46 -22.92 6.06
N PHE A 66 -6.70 -21.84 5.93
CA PHE A 66 -6.87 -20.87 4.84
C PHE A 66 -5.89 -21.12 3.69
N TYR A 67 -4.62 -21.35 4.02
CA TYR A 67 -3.53 -21.49 3.05
C TYR A 67 -3.20 -22.95 2.70
N GLY A 68 -3.67 -23.91 3.49
CA GLY A 68 -3.46 -25.33 3.20
C GLY A 68 -4.30 -25.81 2.02
N ARG A 69 -4.01 -27.04 1.57
CA ARG A 69 -4.66 -27.64 0.41
C ARG A 69 -6.20 -27.63 0.54
N GLY A 70 -6.86 -26.94 -0.39
CA GLY A 70 -8.32 -26.78 -0.42
C GLY A 70 -8.88 -25.64 0.43
N GLY A 71 -8.01 -24.86 1.08
CA GLY A 71 -8.40 -23.64 1.79
C GLY A 71 -8.70 -22.48 0.82
N ALA A 72 -9.49 -21.52 1.30
CA ALA A 72 -9.95 -20.37 0.49
C ALA A 72 -8.80 -19.53 -0.10
N CYS A 73 -7.66 -19.50 0.58
CA CYS A 73 -6.46 -18.74 0.23
C CYS A 73 -5.31 -19.63 -0.25
N SER A 74 -5.57 -20.91 -0.56
CA SER A 74 -4.56 -21.86 -1.04
C SER A 74 -3.91 -21.42 -2.35
N MET A 75 -4.58 -20.57 -3.13
CA MET A 75 -4.03 -20.01 -4.37
C MET A 75 -2.86 -19.05 -4.16
N PHE A 76 -2.72 -18.47 -2.97
CA PHE A 76 -1.63 -17.55 -2.64
C PHE A 76 -0.36 -18.26 -2.15
N THR A 77 -0.42 -19.54 -1.80
CA THR A 77 0.76 -20.24 -1.27
C THR A 77 1.83 -20.48 -2.32
N GLY A 78 3.08 -20.14 -1.99
CA GLY A 78 4.24 -20.36 -2.86
C GLY A 78 4.29 -19.44 -4.08
N LYS A 79 3.47 -18.39 -4.10
CA LYS A 79 3.41 -17.38 -5.17
C LYS A 79 3.52 -15.99 -4.56
N ASP A 80 3.96 -15.04 -5.37
CA ASP A 80 3.88 -13.64 -5.00
C ASP A 80 2.42 -13.17 -5.15
N ALA A 81 1.81 -12.80 -4.04
CA ALA A 81 0.43 -12.34 -3.96
C ALA A 81 0.33 -10.81 -3.84
N SER A 82 1.43 -10.07 -4.01
CA SER A 82 1.49 -8.63 -3.74
C SER A 82 0.45 -7.85 -4.56
N ARG A 83 0.36 -8.09 -5.88
CA ARG A 83 -0.65 -7.43 -6.72
C ARG A 83 -2.08 -7.85 -6.35
N ALA A 84 -2.31 -9.14 -6.13
CA ALA A 84 -3.61 -9.66 -5.73
C ALA A 84 -4.09 -9.07 -4.39
N LEU A 85 -3.20 -8.86 -3.42
CA LEU A 85 -3.51 -8.23 -2.14
C LEU A 85 -3.80 -6.73 -2.30
N ALA A 86 -3.03 -6.03 -3.12
CA ALA A 86 -3.26 -4.62 -3.44
C ALA A 86 -4.65 -4.38 -4.05
N MET A 87 -5.03 -5.23 -5.01
CA MET A 87 -6.31 -5.13 -5.73
C MET A 87 -7.47 -5.88 -5.04
N LEU A 88 -7.21 -6.55 -3.91
CA LEU A 88 -8.16 -7.46 -3.23
C LEU A 88 -8.76 -8.51 -4.18
N SER A 89 -7.95 -9.02 -5.10
CA SER A 89 -8.36 -9.92 -6.17
C SER A 89 -8.03 -11.38 -5.84
N PHE A 90 -8.96 -12.27 -6.19
CA PHE A 90 -8.76 -13.72 -6.16
C PHE A 90 -8.59 -14.30 -7.57
N LYS A 91 -8.25 -13.46 -8.55
CA LYS A 91 -8.00 -13.93 -9.91
C LYS A 91 -6.59 -14.49 -10.01
N PRO A 92 -6.40 -15.59 -10.75
CA PRO A 92 -5.08 -16.19 -10.94
C PRO A 92 -4.12 -15.27 -11.72
N GLU A 93 -4.66 -14.37 -12.55
CA GLU A 93 -3.92 -13.39 -13.34
C GLU A 93 -3.21 -12.34 -12.47
N ASP A 94 -3.79 -12.04 -11.30
CA ASP A 94 -3.26 -11.04 -10.36
C ASP A 94 -2.25 -11.64 -9.36
N LEU A 95 -1.98 -12.96 -9.43
CA LEU A 95 -0.97 -13.65 -8.60
C LEU A 95 0.45 -13.39 -9.11
N THR A 96 0.85 -12.12 -9.07
CA THR A 96 2.14 -11.66 -9.54
C THR A 96 2.71 -10.61 -8.60
N GLY A 97 4.04 -10.51 -8.60
CA GLY A 97 4.79 -9.43 -7.94
C GLY A 97 4.84 -8.13 -8.75
N ASN A 98 4.20 -8.09 -9.92
CA ASN A 98 4.18 -6.87 -10.72
C ASN A 98 3.23 -5.82 -10.15
N LEU A 99 3.81 -4.77 -9.55
CA LEU A 99 3.10 -3.63 -9.00
C LEU A 99 2.91 -2.49 -10.01
N GLU A 100 3.35 -2.66 -11.27
CA GLU A 100 3.15 -1.66 -12.31
C GLU A 100 1.66 -1.44 -12.59
N GLY A 101 1.27 -0.16 -12.73
CA GLY A 101 -0.10 0.25 -13.02
C GLY A 101 -1.05 0.24 -11.83
N LEU A 102 -0.57 -0.01 -10.60
CA LEU A 102 -1.35 0.19 -9.38
C LEU A 102 -1.39 1.66 -8.99
N SER A 103 -2.55 2.10 -8.50
CA SER A 103 -2.75 3.43 -7.92
C SER A 103 -2.14 3.54 -6.52
N ALA A 104 -1.97 4.77 -6.03
CA ALA A 104 -1.46 5.02 -4.69
C ALA A 104 -2.37 4.41 -3.60
N GLU A 105 -3.68 4.40 -3.81
CA GLU A 105 -4.66 3.80 -2.88
C GLU A 105 -4.46 2.27 -2.78
N GLU A 106 -4.32 1.58 -3.91
CA GLU A 106 -4.08 0.14 -3.96
C GLU A 106 -2.74 -0.25 -3.31
N LEU A 107 -1.71 0.59 -3.48
CA LEU A 107 -0.43 0.41 -2.79
C LEU A 107 -0.57 0.59 -1.28
N GLY A 108 -1.41 1.53 -0.81
CA GLY A 108 -1.73 1.67 0.61
C GLY A 108 -2.42 0.43 1.17
N VAL A 109 -3.37 -0.15 0.44
CA VAL A 109 -4.03 -1.42 0.82
C VAL A 109 -3.01 -2.55 0.96
N LEU A 110 -2.03 -2.63 0.06
CA LEU A 110 -0.96 -3.62 0.15
C LEU A 110 -0.11 -3.45 1.41
N GLU A 111 0.21 -2.21 1.79
CA GLU A 111 0.97 -1.91 3.00
C GLU A 111 0.21 -2.28 4.29
N ASP A 112 -1.10 -2.05 4.31
CA ASP A 112 -1.96 -2.50 5.41
C ASP A 112 -1.95 -4.02 5.55
N TRP A 113 -1.96 -4.74 4.43
CA TRP A 113 -1.83 -6.20 4.42
C TRP A 113 -0.46 -6.65 4.90
N GLU A 114 0.62 -6.00 4.45
CA GLU A 114 1.98 -6.28 4.89
C GLU A 114 2.09 -6.14 6.42
N SER A 115 1.56 -5.06 6.99
CA SER A 115 1.55 -4.81 8.43
C SER A 115 0.84 -5.92 9.21
N LYS A 116 -0.34 -6.36 8.73
CA LYS A 116 -1.08 -7.49 9.33
C LYS A 116 -0.33 -8.80 9.24
N PHE A 117 0.42 -9.02 8.15
CA PHE A 117 1.20 -10.25 7.95
C PHE A 117 2.42 -10.27 8.87
N ILE A 118 3.12 -9.15 9.05
CA ILE A 118 4.25 -9.02 9.98
C ILE A 118 3.82 -9.31 11.42
N GLU A 119 2.64 -8.82 11.83
CA GLU A 119 2.13 -9.07 13.18
C GLU A 119 1.75 -10.55 13.40
N LYS A 120 1.19 -11.20 12.37
CA LYS A 120 0.58 -12.53 12.50
C LYS A 120 1.50 -13.70 12.17
N TYR A 121 2.45 -13.51 11.26
CA TYR A 121 3.28 -14.59 10.71
C TYR A 121 4.77 -14.24 10.80
N PRO A 122 5.63 -15.23 11.12
CA PRO A 122 7.06 -15.01 11.10
C PRO A 122 7.57 -14.86 9.67
N VAL A 123 8.50 -13.91 9.47
CA VAL A 123 9.25 -13.75 8.22
C VAL A 123 10.32 -14.83 8.15
N VAL A 124 10.29 -15.63 7.08
CA VAL A 124 11.23 -16.74 6.85
C VAL A 124 12.27 -16.45 5.77
N GLY A 125 12.14 -15.34 5.05
CA GLY A 125 13.12 -14.93 4.05
C GLY A 125 12.71 -13.68 3.30
N ARG A 126 13.51 -13.31 2.30
CA ARG A 126 13.19 -12.24 1.34
C ARG A 126 13.60 -12.66 -0.06
N VAL A 127 12.86 -12.23 -1.07
CA VAL A 127 13.18 -12.45 -2.48
C VAL A 127 14.18 -11.38 -2.92
N VAL A 128 15.35 -11.81 -3.38
CA VAL A 128 16.37 -10.93 -3.95
C VAL A 128 16.10 -10.82 -5.45
N THR A 129 15.61 -9.67 -5.89
CA THR A 129 15.49 -9.38 -7.32
C THR A 129 16.84 -8.88 -7.84
N SER A 130 17.56 -9.72 -8.58
CA SER A 130 18.79 -9.30 -9.26
C SER A 130 18.43 -8.39 -10.44
N THR A 131 18.32 -7.09 -10.21
CA THR A 131 18.28 -6.10 -11.30
C THR A 131 19.67 -5.99 -11.93
N ASN A 132 20.03 -6.95 -12.79
CA ASN A 132 21.10 -6.79 -13.75
C ASN A 132 20.49 -6.20 -15.02
N SER A 133 20.69 -4.90 -15.24
CA SER A 133 20.53 -4.30 -16.56
C SER A 133 21.55 -4.94 -17.51
N SER A 134 21.11 -5.81 -18.43
CA SER A 134 21.61 -6.01 -19.80
C SER A 134 21.11 -7.33 -20.41
N GLU A 135 20.90 -7.28 -21.72
CA GLU A 135 20.42 -8.29 -22.65
C GLU A 135 21.04 -9.70 -22.52
N ASN A 136 20.28 -10.68 -23.03
CA ASN A 136 20.72 -11.92 -23.69
C ASN A 136 20.70 -13.25 -22.88
N GLY A 137 19.83 -14.16 -23.32
CA GLY A 137 20.15 -15.58 -23.51
C GLY A 137 19.97 -16.55 -22.33
N ASP A 138 18.93 -17.38 -22.43
CA ASP A 138 18.82 -18.78 -21.99
C ASP A 138 19.95 -19.39 -21.12
N ASN A 139 19.66 -19.69 -19.84
CA ASN A 139 19.94 -21.03 -19.25
C ASN A 139 19.34 -21.15 -17.83
N VAL A 140 18.34 -22.01 -17.66
CA VAL A 140 17.94 -22.50 -16.32
C VAL A 140 18.84 -23.67 -15.98
N GLN A 141 19.89 -23.45 -15.18
CA GLN A 141 20.57 -24.54 -14.48
C GLN A 141 19.79 -24.91 -13.22
N ILE A 142 19.06 -26.03 -13.29
CA ILE A 142 18.63 -26.76 -12.10
C ILE A 142 19.88 -27.41 -11.50
N GLN A 143 20.36 -26.88 -10.37
CA GLN A 143 21.32 -27.59 -9.53
C GLN A 143 20.53 -28.58 -8.66
N SER A 144 20.25 -29.76 -9.21
CA SER A 144 19.83 -30.92 -8.42
C SER A 144 20.99 -31.32 -7.52
N ASN A 145 20.89 -30.99 -6.23
CA ASN A 145 21.88 -31.38 -5.24
C ASN A 145 21.61 -32.84 -4.86
N ASP A 146 22.34 -33.75 -5.50
CA ASP A 146 22.50 -35.14 -5.08
C ASP A 146 23.03 -35.19 -3.65
N ARG A 147 22.16 -35.51 -2.68
CA ARG A 147 22.55 -36.06 -1.38
C ARG A 147 21.43 -36.92 -0.82
N ASN A 148 21.50 -38.24 -1.05
CA ASN A 148 21.54 -39.24 0.02
C ASN A 148 21.54 -40.67 -0.57
N GLU A 149 22.72 -41.15 -0.97
CA GLU A 149 23.08 -42.56 -0.76
C GLU A 149 23.91 -42.64 0.52
N GLN A 150 23.31 -43.15 1.60
CA GLN A 150 23.99 -43.99 2.61
C GLN A 150 22.96 -44.37 3.68
N ILE A 151 22.27 -45.48 3.47
CA ILE A 151 21.90 -46.38 4.56
C ILE A 151 22.24 -47.79 4.08
N GLU A 152 23.05 -48.43 4.91
CA GLU A 152 23.60 -49.80 4.88
C GLU A 152 22.56 -50.91 4.68
#